data_AF-A0A962GBF4-F1
#
_entry.id   AF-A0A962GBF4-F1
#
_cell.length_a   1.000
_cell.length_b   1.000
_cell.length_c   1.000
_cell.angle_alpha   90.00
_cell.angle_beta   90.00
_cell.angle_gamma   90.00
#
_symmetry.space_group_name_H-M   'P 1'
#
loop_
_entity.id
_entity.type
_entity.pdbx_description
1 polymer ?
#
loop_
_entity_poly.entity_id
_entity_poly.type
_entity_poly.pdbx_seq_one_letter_code
_entity_poly.pdbx_strand_id
1 'polypeptide(L)' 'AWETESFCRDKLGWDGALGSIDRAKMNVVGSSLALGHPFAATGARIVATAAKLLAEKGKGRALISICTAGGMGVAAILER' A
#
# COMPACT_ATOMS: atom_id res chain seq x y z
N ALA A 1 -14.99 5.74 -2.78
CA ALA A 1 -14.55 6.45 -4.00
C ALA A 1 -14.09 5.46 -5.05
N TRP A 2 -12.91 4.84 -4.92
CA TRP A 2 -12.40 3.85 -5.89
C TRP A 2 -13.20 2.54 -5.96
N GLU A 3 -14.04 2.26 -4.98
CA GLU A 3 -14.96 1.10 -4.99
C GLU A 3 -16.28 1.38 -5.72
N THR A 4 -16.53 2.64 -6.12
CA THR A 4 -17.78 3.07 -6.73
C THR A 4 -17.61 3.15 -8.24
N GLU A 5 -18.45 2.43 -8.98
CA GLU A 5 -18.37 2.38 -10.45
C GLU A 5 -18.51 3.76 -11.11
N SER A 6 -19.44 4.59 -10.65
CA SER A 6 -19.61 5.95 -11.18
C SER A 6 -18.37 6.82 -10.96
N PHE A 7 -17.72 6.73 -9.80
CA PHE A 7 -16.48 7.48 -9.55
C PHE A 7 -15.35 6.99 -10.47
N CYS A 8 -15.16 5.68 -10.61
CA CYS A 8 -14.11 5.12 -11.45
C CYS A 8 -14.32 5.46 -12.93
N ARG A 9 -15.55 5.38 -13.43
CA ARG A 9 -15.87 5.78 -14.80
C ARG A 9 -15.73 7.28 -15.00
N ASP A 10 -16.41 8.08 -14.19
CA ASP A 10 -16.59 9.50 -14.45
C ASP A 10 -15.35 10.33 -14.04
N LYS A 11 -14.49 9.82 -13.14
CA LYS A 11 -13.28 10.52 -12.66
C LYS A 11 -11.96 9.84 -13.04
N LEU A 12 -11.93 8.52 -13.15
CA LEU A 12 -10.70 7.77 -13.46
C LEU A 12 -10.66 7.25 -14.91
N GLY A 13 -11.78 7.33 -15.65
CA GLY A 13 -11.88 6.83 -17.02
C GLY A 13 -11.79 5.31 -17.12
N TRP A 14 -12.19 4.58 -16.08
CA TRP A 14 -12.15 3.12 -16.04
C TRP A 14 -13.53 2.52 -16.30
N ASP A 15 -13.56 1.35 -16.95
CA ASP A 15 -14.81 0.67 -17.33
C ASP A 15 -15.57 0.07 -16.12
N GLY A 16 -14.94 0.03 -14.94
CA GLY A 16 -15.54 -0.53 -13.73
C GLY A 16 -14.85 -0.05 -12.45
N ALA A 17 -15.41 -0.44 -11.31
CA ALA A 17 -14.81 -0.16 -10.01
C ALA A 17 -13.43 -0.82 -9.87
N LEU A 18 -12.49 -0.15 -9.18
CA LEU A 18 -11.18 -0.76 -8.83
C LEU A 18 -11.36 -2.02 -7.97
N GLY A 19 -12.45 -2.06 -7.21
CA GLY A 19 -12.72 -3.09 -6.22
C GLY A 19 -12.21 -2.70 -4.83
N SER A 20 -12.52 -3.56 -3.86
CA SER A 20 -12.18 -3.35 -2.47
C SER A 20 -10.79 -3.84 -2.12
N ILE A 21 -10.16 -3.17 -1.15
CA ILE A 21 -8.87 -3.61 -0.60
C ILE A 21 -9.15 -4.57 0.55
N ASP A 22 -8.67 -5.80 0.44
CA ASP A 22 -8.76 -6.81 1.50
C ASP A 22 -8.01 -6.34 2.76
N ARG A 23 -8.79 -5.96 3.77
CA ARG A 23 -8.27 -5.39 5.03
C ARG A 23 -7.47 -6.40 5.83
N ALA A 24 -7.70 -7.70 5.65
CA ALA A 24 -6.92 -8.74 6.32
C ALA A 24 -5.48 -8.85 5.79
N LYS A 25 -5.19 -8.24 4.62
CA LYS A 25 -3.84 -8.18 4.02
C LYS A 25 -3.15 -6.83 4.23
N MET A 26 -3.84 -5.84 4.79
CA MET A 26 -3.32 -4.49 4.97
C MET A 26 -2.63 -4.35 6.33
N ASN A 27 -1.35 -3.98 6.35
CA ASN A 27 -0.58 -3.69 7.58
C ASN A 27 -0.70 -4.80 8.65
N VAL A 28 -0.51 -6.06 8.25
CA VAL A 28 -0.77 -7.27 9.08
C VAL A 28 0.06 -7.38 10.37
N VAL A 29 1.15 -6.61 10.47
CA VAL A 29 2.03 -6.54 11.66
C VAL A 29 2.05 -5.15 12.30
N GLY A 30 1.00 -4.35 12.07
CA GLY A 30 0.88 -3.00 12.58
C GLY A 30 1.34 -1.92 11.59
N SER A 31 1.19 -0.65 11.99
CA SER A 31 1.42 0.52 11.12
C SER A 31 2.14 1.64 11.87
N SER A 32 2.33 2.78 11.21
CA SER A 32 2.94 3.97 11.81
C SER A 32 2.18 4.51 13.03
N LEU A 33 0.90 4.19 13.21
CA LEU A 33 0.18 4.57 14.44
C LEU A 33 0.74 3.85 15.67
N ALA A 34 1.12 2.58 15.52
CA ALA A 34 1.67 1.77 16.60
C ALA A 34 3.20 1.88 16.71
N LEU A 35 3.90 2.01 15.57
CA LEU A 35 5.36 1.95 15.49
C LEU A 35 6.03 3.34 15.36
N GLY A 36 5.22 4.41 15.35
CA GLY A 36 5.68 5.78 15.07
C GLY A 36 5.91 6.07 13.58
N HIS A 37 6.12 7.35 13.25
CA HIS A 37 6.34 7.82 11.88
C HIS A 37 7.58 8.73 11.79
N PRO A 38 8.81 8.19 11.94
CA PRO A 38 10.01 8.94 11.60
C PRO A 38 10.02 9.20 10.09
N PHE A 39 9.83 10.46 9.68
CA PHE A 39 9.42 10.85 8.33
C PHE A 39 10.23 10.13 7.23
N ALA A 40 11.55 10.34 7.18
CA ALA A 40 12.41 9.74 6.16
C ALA A 40 12.60 8.23 6.33
N ALA A 41 12.65 7.73 7.58
CA ALA A 41 12.93 6.32 7.85
C ALA A 41 11.72 5.40 7.60
N THR A 42 10.51 5.94 7.51
CA THR A 42 9.28 5.15 7.37
C THR A 42 9.25 4.36 6.07
N GLY A 43 9.69 4.95 4.95
CA GLY A 43 9.76 4.24 3.66
C GLY A 43 10.66 3.01 3.72
N ALA A 44 11.90 3.20 4.18
CA ALA A 44 12.87 2.12 4.35
C ALA A 44 12.37 1.04 5.31
N ARG A 45 11.75 1.44 6.43
CA ARG A 45 11.14 0.50 7.38
C ARG A 45 10.05 -0.35 6.72
N ILE A 46 9.12 0.26 6.00
CA ILE A 46 8.01 -0.48 5.34
C ILE A 46 8.56 -1.45 4.29
N VAL A 47 9.56 -1.02 3.50
CA VAL A 47 10.26 -1.89 2.53
C VAL A 47 10.89 -3.09 3.23
N ALA A 48 11.64 -2.88 4.31
CA ALA A 48 12.28 -3.95 5.07
C ALA A 48 11.25 -4.92 5.69
N THR A 49 10.16 -4.40 6.27
CA THR A 49 9.08 -5.21 6.82
C THR A 49 8.39 -6.05 5.73
N ALA A 50 8.04 -5.45 4.59
CA ALA A 50 7.41 -6.16 3.48
C ALA A 50 8.33 -7.26 2.92
N ALA A 51 9.61 -6.95 2.71
CA ALA A 51 10.61 -7.91 2.26
C ALA A 51 10.76 -9.10 3.23
N LYS A 52 10.77 -8.83 4.54
CA LYS A 52 10.83 -9.88 5.57
C LYS A 52 9.59 -10.78 5.55
N LEU A 53 8.39 -10.21 5.45
CA LEU A 53 7.14 -10.98 5.38
C LEU A 53 7.06 -11.85 4.11
N LEU A 54 7.48 -11.31 2.96
CA LEU A 54 7.57 -12.09 1.72
C LEU A 54 8.61 -13.19 1.85
N ALA A 55 9.75 -12.91 2.50
CA ALA A 55 10.78 -13.90 2.77
C ALA A 55 10.29 -15.07 3.61
N GLU A 56 9.59 -14.79 4.72
CA GLU A 56 9.00 -15.79 5.60
C GLU A 56 7.91 -16.61 4.88
N LYS A 57 7.12 -15.97 4.02
CA LYS A 57 6.11 -16.65 3.19
C LYS A 57 6.73 -17.48 2.05
N GLY A 58 7.95 -17.15 1.64
CA GLY A 58 8.70 -17.81 0.56
C GLY A 58 8.23 -17.50 -0.86
N LYS A 59 7.16 -16.72 -1.05
CA LYS A 59 6.63 -16.32 -2.36
C LYS A 59 5.64 -15.16 -2.28
N GLY A 60 5.43 -14.47 -3.39
CA GLY A 60 4.29 -13.57 -3.60
C GLY A 60 4.69 -12.11 -3.75
N ARG A 61 3.70 -11.21 -3.67
CA ARG A 61 3.88 -9.77 -3.90
C ARG A 61 3.35 -8.94 -2.75
N ALA A 62 4.00 -7.81 -2.49
CA ALA A 62 3.54 -6.79 -1.57
C ALA A 62 3.49 -5.43 -2.29
N LEU A 63 2.37 -4.73 -2.14
CA LEU A 63 2.21 -3.34 -2.57
C LEU A 63 2.51 -2.41 -1.39
N ILE A 64 3.36 -1.43 -1.62
CA ILE A 64 3.64 -0.32 -0.71
C ILE A 64 3.09 0.95 -1.34
N SER A 65 2.39 1.76 -0.54
CA SER A 65 1.96 3.10 -0.93
C SER A 65 2.12 4.04 0.26
N ILE A 66 2.76 5.20 0.05
CA ILE A 66 3.07 6.17 1.10
C ILE A 66 2.82 7.58 0.55
N CYS A 67 2.10 8.41 1.30
CA CYS A 67 2.01 9.83 1.00
C CYS A 67 3.33 10.53 1.32
N THR A 68 3.66 11.58 0.58
CA THR A 68 4.84 12.40 0.85
C THR A 68 4.44 13.87 0.88
N ALA A 69 5.27 14.70 1.52
CA ALA A 69 5.02 16.14 1.59
C ALA A 69 4.99 16.75 0.18
N GLY A 70 4.26 17.86 0.01
CA GLY A 70 4.14 18.54 -1.28
C GLY A 70 3.09 17.94 -2.23
N GLY A 71 2.12 17.18 -1.72
CA GLY A 71 1.02 16.64 -2.53
C GLY A 71 1.43 15.47 -3.42
N MET A 72 2.47 14.73 -3.01
CA MET A 72 3.02 13.62 -3.76
C MET A 72 2.70 12.27 -3.07
N GLY A 73 2.87 11.19 -3.82
CA GLY A 73 2.76 9.83 -3.33
C GLY A 73 3.79 8.93 -4.00
N VAL A 74 4.25 7.91 -3.26
CA VAL A 74 5.15 6.89 -3.77
C VAL A 74 4.44 5.55 -3.67
N ALA A 75 4.50 4.77 -4.74
CA ALA A 75 4.05 3.38 -4.76
C ALA A 75 5.18 2.47 -5.25
N ALA A 76 5.27 1.27 -4.66
CA ALA A 76 6.26 0.26 -5.05
C ALA A 76 5.66 -1.15 -4.89
N ILE A 77 6.09 -2.08 -5.74
CA ILE A 77 5.77 -3.50 -5.60
C ILE A 77 7.06 -4.26 -5.31
N LEU A 78 7.05 -5.07 -4.26
CA LEU A 78 8.08 -6.07 -4.00
C LEU A 78 7.55 -7.45 -4.38
N GLU A 79 8.43 -8.29 -4.91
CA GLU A 79 8.13 -9.70 -5.10
C GLU A 79 9.25 -10.61 -4.58
N ARG A 80 8.86 -11.85 -4.29
CA ARG A 80 9.75 -12.96 -3.99
C ARG A 80 9.25 -14.23 -4.68
#